data_AF-X1REK3-F1
#
_entry.id   AF-X1REK3-F1
#
_cell.length_a   1.000
_cell.length_b   1.000
_cell.length_c   1.000
_cell.angle_alpha   90.00
_cell.angle_beta   90.00
_cell.angle_gamma   90.00
#
_symmetry.space_group_name_H-M   'P 1'
#
loop_
_entity.id
_entity.type
_entity.pdbx_description
1 polymer ?
#
loop_
_entity_poly.entity_id
_entity_poly.type
_entity_poly.pdbx_seq_one_letter_code
_entity_poly.pdbx_strand_id
1 'polypeptide(L)'
;MKFQERASTVLGELGKVFEKIDEKEVDDFTEAIIKAKRVFVVGAGREGLSSRAFAMRLMHLGKEVHWVWDDTTPNVEKGDLLIANSGSGEVASVYNVAHLAKEA
;
A
#
# COMPACT_ATOMS: atom_id res chain seq x y z
N MET A 1 29.26 -13.79 -0.75
CA MET A 1 28.50 -13.93 0.51
C MET A 1 27.79 -15.27 0.55
N LYS A 2 27.88 -15.96 1.68
CA LYS A 2 27.09 -17.17 1.98
C LYS A 2 25.62 -16.78 2.22
N PHE A 3 24.71 -17.75 2.12
CA PHE A 3 23.27 -17.51 2.30
C PHE A 3 22.96 -16.86 3.66
N GLN A 4 23.57 -17.34 4.75
CA GLN A 4 23.36 -16.82 6.10
C GLN A 4 23.81 -15.36 6.26
N GLU A 5 24.89 -14.97 5.58
CA GLU A 5 25.35 -13.58 5.57
C GLU A 5 24.31 -12.69 4.87
N ARG A 6 23.74 -13.13 3.74
CA ARG A 6 22.71 -12.36 3.02
C ARG A 6 21.43 -12.20 3.85
N ALA A 7 20.99 -13.26 4.50
CA ALA A 7 19.81 -13.21 5.39
C ALA A 7 20.03 -12.20 6.53
N SER A 8 21.22 -12.22 7.15
CA SER A 8 21.59 -11.28 8.20
C SER A 8 21.63 -9.84 7.70
N THR A 9 22.15 -9.60 6.49
CA THR A 9 22.13 -8.26 5.87
C THR A 9 20.71 -7.76 5.65
N VAL A 10 19.81 -8.57 5.09
CA VAL A 10 18.41 -8.17 4.85
C VAL A 10 17.69 -7.86 6.16
N LEU A 11 17.85 -8.68 7.19
CA LEU A 11 17.24 -8.42 8.50
C LEU A 11 17.78 -7.14 9.15
N GLY A 12 19.08 -6.88 9.02
CA GLY A 12 19.69 -5.63 9.50
C GLY A 12 19.19 -4.39 8.75
N GLU A 13 18.98 -4.49 7.43
CA GLU A 13 18.40 -3.41 6.63
C GLU A 13 16.93 -3.15 7.01
N LEU A 14 16.14 -4.21 7.21
CA LEU A 14 14.76 -4.09 7.69
C LEU A 14 14.68 -3.42 9.08
N GLY A 15 15.57 -3.80 10.00
CA GLY A 15 15.64 -3.17 11.33
C GLY A 15 15.82 -1.65 11.25
N LYS A 16 16.73 -1.17 10.39
CA LYS A 16 16.96 0.27 10.16
C LYS A 16 15.75 0.99 9.55
N VAL A 17 14.88 0.28 8.84
CA VAL A 17 13.62 0.84 8.35
C VAL A 17 12.66 1.03 9.52
N PHE A 18 12.48 0.00 10.36
CA PHE A 18 11.61 0.09 11.54
C PHE A 18 12.04 1.18 12.54
N GLU A 19 13.34 1.41 12.71
CA GLU A 19 13.87 2.50 13.54
C GLU A 19 13.48 3.91 13.05
N LYS A 20 13.11 4.05 11.78
CA LYS A 20 12.74 5.33 11.16
C LYS A 20 11.23 5.54 11.03
N ILE A 21 10.43 4.52 11.33
CA ILE A 21 8.97 4.62 11.26
C ILE A 21 8.48 5.43 12.45
N ASP A 22 7.71 6.48 12.19
CA ASP A 22 6.99 7.20 13.22
C ASP A 22 5.71 6.41 13.58
N GLU A 23 5.60 6.00 14.84
CA GLU A 23 4.45 5.27 15.37
C GLU A 23 3.15 6.07 15.19
N LYS A 24 3.22 7.40 15.27
CA LYS A 24 2.05 8.26 15.05
C LYS A 24 1.55 8.19 13.59
N GLU A 25 2.45 8.13 12.61
CA GLU A 25 2.07 7.98 11.20
C GLU A 25 1.39 6.64 10.94
N VAL A 26 1.83 5.57 11.64
CA VAL A 26 1.21 4.25 11.58
C VAL A 26 -0.20 4.26 12.16
N ASP A 27 -0.40 4.92 13.30
CA ASP A 27 -1.71 5.08 13.92
C ASP A 27 -2.65 5.89 13.03
N ASP A 28 -2.20 7.03 12.49
CA ASP A 28 -2.97 7.88 11.60
C ASP A 28 -3.38 7.12 10.32
N PHE A 29 -2.47 6.33 9.75
CA PHE A 29 -2.73 5.50 8.57
C PHE A 29 -3.75 4.40 8.87
N THR A 30 -3.61 3.73 10.02
CA THR A 30 -4.52 2.68 10.47
C THR A 30 -5.93 3.24 10.68
N GLU A 31 -6.03 4.40 11.33
CA GLU A 31 -7.31 5.08 11.57
C GLU A 31 -7.98 5.53 10.26
N ALA A 32 -7.21 5.98 9.26
CA ALA A 32 -7.72 6.29 7.93
C ALA A 32 -8.35 5.05 7.27
N ILE A 33 -7.70 3.88 7.36
CA ILE A 33 -8.24 2.61 6.84
C ILE A 33 -9.51 2.19 7.57
N ILE A 34 -9.54 2.33 8.91
CA ILE A 34 -10.71 1.98 9.71
C ILE A 34 -11.92 2.83 9.30
N LYS A 35 -11.74 4.15 9.21
CA LYS A 35 -12.79 5.11 8.86
C LYS A 35 -13.28 5.01 7.42
N ALA A 36 -12.42 4.64 6.47
CA ALA A 36 -12.77 4.57 5.06
C ALA A 36 -13.85 3.51 4.81
N LYS A 37 -14.89 3.84 4.04
CA LYS A 37 -15.91 2.85 3.66
C LYS A 37 -15.34 1.84 2.67
N ARG A 38 -14.72 2.33 1.60
CA ARG A 38 -13.99 1.53 0.61
C ARG A 38 -12.54 1.95 0.56
N VAL A 39 -11.68 0.97 0.32
CA VAL A 39 -10.22 1.17 0.19
C VAL A 39 -9.78 0.69 -1.18
N PHE A 40 -9.06 1.52 -1.90
CA PHE A 40 -8.44 1.18 -3.17
C PHE A 40 -6.94 1.09 -2.95
N VAL A 41 -6.32 0.04 -3.45
CA VAL A 41 -4.87 -0.17 -3.31
C VAL A 41 -4.23 -0.24 -4.68
N VAL A 42 -3.15 0.51 -4.88
CA VAL A 42 -2.40 0.57 -6.14
C VAL A 42 -0.90 0.46 -5.89
N GLY A 43 -0.21 -0.22 -6.81
CA GLY A 43 1.24 -0.34 -6.82
C GLY A 43 1.73 -1.02 -8.09
N ALA A 44 3.04 -1.01 -8.34
CA ALA A 44 3.63 -1.60 -9.53
C ALA A 44 4.73 -2.61 -9.19
N GLY A 45 4.96 -3.58 -10.07
CA GLY A 45 6.02 -4.58 -9.92
C GLY A 45 5.97 -5.33 -8.59
N ARG A 46 7.14 -5.50 -7.94
CA ARG A 46 7.25 -6.23 -6.66
C ARG A 46 6.54 -5.52 -5.50
N GLU A 47 6.58 -4.19 -5.47
CA GLU A 47 5.84 -3.39 -4.49
C GLU A 47 4.33 -3.59 -4.66
N GLY A 48 3.86 -3.65 -5.92
CA GLY A 48 2.47 -3.97 -6.25
C GLY A 48 2.03 -5.36 -5.76
N LEU A 49 2.89 -6.38 -5.86
CA LEU A 49 2.58 -7.71 -5.30
C LEU A 49 2.39 -7.67 -3.77
N SER A 50 3.25 -6.92 -3.07
CA SER A 50 3.12 -6.70 -1.62
C SER A 50 1.81 -5.97 -1.30
N SER A 51 1.51 -4.89 -2.04
CA SER A 51 0.27 -4.13 -1.89
C SER A 51 -0.99 -4.96 -2.17
N ARG A 52 -0.95 -5.87 -3.16
CA ARG A 52 -2.04 -6.79 -3.44
C ARG A 52 -2.24 -7.80 -2.30
N ALA A 53 -1.16 -8.29 -1.69
CA ALA A 53 -1.25 -9.15 -0.50
C ALA A 53 -1.84 -8.40 0.69
N PHE A 54 -1.50 -7.11 0.86
CA PHE A 54 -2.09 -6.24 1.87
C PHE A 54 -3.59 -6.03 1.63
N ALA A 55 -4.01 -5.73 0.40
CA ALA A 55 -5.42 -5.60 0.02
C ALA A 55 -6.24 -6.87 0.36
N MET A 56 -5.67 -8.05 0.05
CA MET A 56 -6.29 -9.34 0.41
C MET A 56 -6.45 -9.49 1.93
N ARG A 57 -5.47 -9.06 2.73
CA ARG A 57 -5.57 -9.14 4.18
C ARG A 57 -6.63 -8.19 4.74
N LEU A 58 -6.76 -6.98 4.20
CA LEU A 58 -7.83 -6.05 4.59
C LEU A 58 -9.21 -6.64 4.27
N MET A 59 -9.37 -7.30 3.13
CA MET A 59 -10.61 -8.02 2.79
C MET A 59 -10.91 -9.13 3.81
N HIS A 60 -9.91 -9.94 4.19
CA HIS A 60 -10.09 -10.94 5.26
C HIS A 60 -10.49 -10.35 6.61
N LEU A 61 -10.18 -9.07 6.87
CA LEU A 61 -10.58 -8.33 8.06
C LEU A 61 -11.97 -7.67 7.90
N GLY A 62 -12.67 -7.91 6.79
CA GLY A 62 -14.03 -7.43 6.54
C GLY A 62 -14.11 -6.03 5.92
N LYS A 63 -12.99 -5.45 5.47
CA LYS A 63 -13.01 -4.18 4.74
C LYS A 63 -13.41 -4.41 3.28
N GLU A 64 -14.20 -3.50 2.72
CA GLU A 64 -14.42 -3.42 1.28
C GLU A 64 -13.17 -2.82 0.63
N VAL A 65 -12.40 -3.66 -0.07
CA VAL A 65 -11.11 -3.29 -0.64
C VAL A 65 -10.99 -3.76 -2.09
N HIS A 66 -10.45 -2.90 -2.94
CA HIS A 66 -10.22 -3.18 -4.36
C HIS A 66 -8.76 -2.99 -4.74
N TRP A 67 -8.25 -3.91 -5.57
CA TRP A 67 -6.94 -3.78 -6.20
C TRP A 67 -7.12 -3.09 -7.55
N VAL A 68 -6.53 -1.90 -7.73
CA VAL A 68 -6.85 -1.03 -8.87
C VAL A 68 -6.69 -1.69 -10.24
N TRP A 69 -5.80 -2.67 -10.38
CA TRP A 69 -5.57 -3.37 -11.64
C TRP A 69 -6.44 -4.62 -11.85
N ASP A 70 -7.44 -4.84 -11.01
CA ASP A 70 -8.39 -5.94 -11.17
C ASP A 70 -9.56 -5.54 -12.08
N ASP A 71 -10.01 -6.44 -12.96
CA ASP A 71 -11.07 -6.18 -13.95
C ASP A 71 -12.43 -5.86 -13.30
N THR A 72 -12.59 -6.24 -12.03
CA THR A 72 -13.82 -6.05 -11.24
C THR A 72 -13.81 -4.77 -10.40
N THR A 73 -12.76 -3.96 -10.50
CA THR A 73 -12.61 -2.74 -9.70
C THR A 73 -13.67 -1.71 -10.09
N PRO A 74 -14.53 -1.27 -9.14
CA PRO A 74 -15.49 -0.20 -9.41
C PRO A 74 -14.79 1.16 -9.52
N ASN A 75 -15.50 2.19 -9.98
CA ASN A 75 -14.98 3.55 -9.99
C ASN A 75 -14.69 4.04 -8.56
N VAL A 76 -13.61 4.81 -8.40
CA VAL A 76 -13.35 5.56 -7.17
C VAL A 76 -14.35 6.71 -7.07
N GLU A 77 -14.92 6.93 -5.89
CA GLU A 77 -15.84 8.04 -5.62
C GLU A 77 -15.36 8.90 -4.46
N LYS A 78 -15.93 10.10 -4.35
CA LYS A 78 -15.66 11.02 -3.24
C LYS A 78 -15.87 10.35 -1.87
N GLY A 79 -14.81 10.38 -1.06
CA GLY A 79 -14.80 9.84 0.29
C GLY A 79 -14.19 8.44 0.42
N ASP A 80 -13.82 7.81 -0.69
CA ASP A 80 -12.99 6.60 -0.67
C ASP A 80 -11.55 6.90 -0.27
N LEU A 81 -10.85 5.88 0.22
CA LEU A 81 -9.42 5.95 0.51
C LEU A 81 -8.62 5.24 -0.58
N LEU A 82 -7.67 5.95 -1.20
CA LEU A 82 -6.66 5.34 -2.07
C LEU A 82 -5.33 5.20 -1.31
N ILE A 83 -4.76 4.00 -1.33
CA ILE A 83 -3.43 3.66 -0.82
C ILE A 83 -2.51 3.39 -2.01
N ALA A 84 -1.57 4.30 -2.25
CA ALA A 84 -0.59 4.18 -3.31
C ALA A 84 0.78 3.80 -2.74
N ASN A 85 1.35 2.71 -3.24
CA ASN A 85 2.70 2.27 -2.85
C ASN A 85 3.68 2.53 -4.01
N SER A 86 4.67 3.39 -3.76
CA SER A 86 5.74 3.70 -4.70
C SER A 86 7.00 4.11 -3.95
N GLY A 87 8.06 3.30 -4.03
CA GLY A 87 9.31 3.59 -3.32
C GLY A 87 9.99 4.89 -3.77
N SER A 88 9.92 5.24 -5.06
CA SER A 88 10.47 6.51 -5.58
C SER A 88 9.47 7.67 -5.59
N GLY A 89 8.17 7.39 -5.48
CA GLY A 89 7.11 8.38 -5.71
C GLY A 89 6.93 8.80 -7.18
N GLU A 90 7.73 8.26 -8.10
CA GLU A 90 7.79 8.71 -9.51
C GLU A 90 7.23 7.68 -10.49
N VAL A 91 6.67 6.57 -10.00
CA VAL A 91 6.09 5.54 -10.87
C VAL A 91 4.84 6.10 -11.55
N ALA A 92 4.97 6.44 -12.84
CA ALA A 92 3.96 7.16 -13.61
C ALA A 92 2.55 6.54 -13.54
N SER A 93 2.43 5.21 -13.59
CA SER A 93 1.13 4.54 -13.49
C SER A 93 0.47 4.73 -12.12
N VAL A 94 1.25 4.69 -11.04
CA VAL A 94 0.78 4.92 -9.67
C VAL A 94 0.42 6.39 -9.46
N TYR A 95 1.27 7.30 -9.94
CA TYR A 95 1.03 8.74 -9.90
C TYR A 95 -0.28 9.12 -10.59
N ASN A 96 -0.50 8.62 -11.81
CA ASN A 96 -1.69 8.93 -12.58
C ASN A 96 -2.98 8.47 -11.86
N VAL A 97 -2.97 7.27 -11.26
CA VAL A 97 -4.11 6.80 -10.45
C VAL A 97 -4.33 7.69 -9.24
N ALA A 98 -3.26 8.06 -8.52
CA ALA A 98 -3.35 8.93 -7.36
C ALA A 98 -3.88 10.33 -7.70
N HIS A 99 -3.48 10.87 -8.86
CA HIS A 99 -3.98 12.13 -9.38
C HIS A 99 -5.47 12.07 -9.71
N LEU A 100 -5.90 11.08 -10.49
CA LEU A 100 -7.31 10.90 -10.87
C LEU A 100 -8.21 10.67 -9.64
N ALA A 101 -7.73 9.94 -8.63
CA ALA A 101 -8.49 9.74 -7.39
C ALA A 101 -8.71 11.03 -6.58
N LYS A 102 -7.87 12.07 -6.77
CA LYS A 102 -8.08 13.39 -6.15
C LYS A 102 -9.09 14.25 -6.88
N GLU A 103 -9.42 13.92 -8.13
CA GLU A 103 -10.38 14.64 -8.96
C GLU A 103 -11.82 14.08 -8.86
N ALA A 104 -12.00 12.97 -8.12
CA ALA A 104 -13.27 12.27 -7.91
C ALA A 104 -14.23 12.96 -6.92
#